data_AF-A0A9E4NP04-F1
#
_entry.id   AF-A0A9E4NP04-F1
#
_cell.length_a   1.000
_cell.length_b   1.000
_cell.length_c   1.000
_cell.angle_alpha   90.00
_cell.angle_beta   90.00
_cell.angle_gamma   90.00
#
_symmetry.space_group_name_H-M   'P 1'
#
loop_
_entity.id
_entity.type
_entity.pdbx_description
1 polymer ?
#
loop_
_entity_poly.entity_id
_entity_poly.type
_entity_poly.pdbx_seq_one_letter_code
_entity_poly.pdbx_strand_id
1 'polypeptide(L)'
;MKSIGQHLFLSCVFLCCLVNPSYAQQGQTDPLNSPMWEDMRRSLLGGASVVFDDRVQVLAPVDAEDSMNVPVLVDASALGEVSKIVVFAELNPIHKVLELEPLQAKPIIGFRIKVQQATPVRAAALAGDGRWYVGGRIVDAAGGGCTLPSIGSENSDWASRMGEVAGRLWSNQDSTRLRMRVMHPMDTGLVPGIPAFYIDHLEFHDANGEILSRLSLHEPVSENPVLTLDLPRRDSVTVVGADNNGNPVNARFLPGKHEVEK
;
A
#
# COMPACT_ATOMS: atom_id res chain seq x y z
N MET A 1 -0.87 -52.06 76.93
CA MET A 1 0.32 -51.17 76.98
C MET A 1 0.75 -50.87 75.55
N LYS A 2 1.11 -49.62 75.31
CA LYS A 2 1.31 -48.91 74.03
C LYS A 2 2.22 -49.63 73.01
N SER A 3 1.85 -49.58 71.73
CA SER A 3 2.76 -49.10 70.67
C SER A 3 1.97 -48.80 69.39
N ILE A 4 1.95 -47.53 69.01
CA ILE A 4 1.37 -46.98 67.78
C ILE A 4 2.54 -46.78 66.82
N GLY A 5 2.55 -47.53 65.71
CA GLY A 5 3.48 -47.32 64.60
C GLY A 5 2.82 -46.45 63.52
N GLN A 6 3.25 -45.20 63.43
CA GLN A 6 2.87 -44.28 62.35
C GLN A 6 3.63 -44.66 61.07
N HIS A 7 2.92 -45.10 60.04
CA HIS A 7 3.47 -45.20 58.69
C HIS A 7 3.28 -43.87 57.97
N LEU A 8 4.39 -43.17 57.75
CA LEU A 8 4.49 -41.94 56.98
C LEU A 8 4.39 -42.29 55.47
N PHE A 9 3.23 -42.06 54.86
CA PHE A 9 3.07 -42.15 53.40
C PHE A 9 3.68 -40.91 52.75
N LEU A 10 4.85 -41.07 52.12
CA LEU A 10 5.50 -40.04 51.32
C LEU A 10 4.80 -39.97 49.95
N SER A 11 3.90 -39.00 49.78
CA SER A 11 3.22 -38.76 48.51
C SER A 11 4.14 -37.95 47.57
N CYS A 12 4.75 -38.63 46.60
CA CYS A 12 5.51 -37.98 45.53
C CYS A 12 4.53 -37.34 44.54
N VAL A 13 4.29 -36.03 44.68
CA VAL A 13 3.58 -35.23 43.67
C VAL A 13 4.49 -35.08 42.46
N PHE A 14 4.20 -35.84 41.41
CA PHE A 14 4.88 -35.73 40.11
C PHE A 14 4.34 -34.48 39.40
N LEU A 15 5.06 -33.36 39.54
CA LEU A 15 4.77 -32.12 38.83
C LEU A 15 5.13 -32.31 37.35
N CYS A 16 4.16 -32.72 36.54
CA CYS A 16 4.29 -32.72 35.08
C CYS A 16 4.46 -31.26 34.61
N CYS A 17 5.70 -30.83 34.40
CA CYS A 17 6.01 -29.64 33.64
C CYS A 17 5.46 -29.82 32.22
N LEU A 18 4.33 -29.18 31.93
CA LEU A 18 3.86 -28.96 30.57
C LEU A 18 4.89 -28.07 29.87
N VAL A 19 5.86 -28.68 29.20
CA VAL A 19 6.72 -28.01 28.23
C VAL A 19 5.81 -27.60 27.08
N ASN A 20 5.36 -26.35 27.10
CA ASN A 20 4.82 -25.71 25.91
C ASN A 20 5.95 -25.72 24.87
N PRO A 21 5.79 -26.39 23.71
CA PRO A 21 6.72 -26.17 22.63
C PRO A 21 6.58 -24.70 22.25
N SER A 22 7.58 -23.89 22.62
CA SER A 22 7.79 -22.61 21.97
C SER A 22 7.97 -22.93 20.50
N TYR A 23 6.95 -22.69 19.69
CA TYR A 23 7.12 -22.59 18.25
C TYR A 23 8.11 -21.45 18.04
N ALA A 24 9.38 -21.82 17.92
CA ALA A 24 10.36 -20.95 17.30
C ALA A 24 9.78 -20.65 15.92
N GLN A 25 9.31 -19.40 15.71
CA GLN A 25 9.15 -18.91 14.36
C GLN A 25 10.53 -19.04 13.73
N GLN A 26 10.74 -20.08 12.93
CA GLN A 26 11.77 -20.05 11.92
C GLN A 26 11.42 -18.84 11.07
N GLY A 27 12.06 -17.70 11.36
CA GLY A 27 11.89 -16.49 10.59
C GLY A 27 12.19 -16.88 9.15
N GLN A 28 11.18 -16.80 8.28
CA GLN A 28 11.44 -16.92 6.86
C GLN A 28 12.48 -15.86 6.52
N THR A 29 13.61 -16.32 5.98
CA THR A 29 14.63 -15.43 5.46
C THR A 29 14.00 -14.53 4.41
N ASP A 30 14.27 -13.24 4.47
CA ASP A 30 13.76 -12.29 3.49
C ASP A 30 14.16 -12.71 2.07
N PRO A 31 13.22 -12.99 1.16
CA PRO A 31 13.53 -13.44 -0.19
C PRO A 31 14.27 -12.41 -1.03
N LEU A 32 14.18 -11.12 -0.69
CA LEU A 32 14.93 -10.06 -1.38
C LEU A 32 16.26 -9.73 -0.69
N ASN A 33 16.56 -10.39 0.43
CA ASN A 33 17.78 -10.20 1.23
C ASN A 33 18.10 -8.72 1.50
N SER A 34 17.07 -7.93 1.80
CA SER A 34 17.21 -6.52 2.06
C SER A 34 17.77 -6.28 3.46
N PRO A 35 18.82 -5.44 3.61
CA PRO A 35 19.34 -5.06 4.92
C PRO A 35 18.35 -4.18 5.71
N MET A 36 17.37 -3.56 5.03
CA MET A 36 16.39 -2.66 5.66
C MET A 36 15.10 -3.37 6.07
N TRP A 37 14.93 -4.65 5.71
CA TRP A 37 13.67 -5.37 5.88
C TRP A 37 13.13 -5.29 7.32
N GLU A 38 13.99 -5.55 8.31
CA GLU A 38 13.57 -5.57 9.71
C GLU A 38 13.18 -4.18 10.23
N ASP A 39 13.77 -3.12 9.71
CA ASP A 39 13.40 -1.74 10.03
C ASP A 39 12.04 -1.37 9.40
N MET A 40 11.81 -1.80 8.16
CA MET A 40 10.53 -1.61 7.46
C MET A 40 9.40 -2.35 8.17
N ARG A 41 9.62 -3.62 8.53
CA ARG A 41 8.64 -4.43 9.26
C ARG A 41 8.26 -3.80 10.60
N ARG A 42 9.23 -3.28 11.34
CA ARG A 42 8.98 -2.63 12.64
C ARG A 42 8.24 -1.29 12.48
N SER A 43 8.70 -0.43 11.58
CA SER A 43 8.17 0.93 11.41
C SER A 43 6.83 0.98 10.70
N LEU A 44 6.61 0.15 9.68
CA LEU A 44 5.42 0.21 8.82
C LEU A 44 4.34 -0.82 9.20
N LEU A 45 4.74 -1.96 9.77
CA LEU A 45 3.82 -3.06 10.13
C LEU A 45 3.73 -3.26 11.66
N GLY A 46 4.24 -2.33 12.45
CA GLY A 46 4.20 -2.37 13.91
C GLY A 46 4.96 -3.55 14.54
N GLY A 47 5.91 -4.14 13.80
CA GLY A 47 6.65 -5.31 14.27
C GLY A 47 5.82 -6.60 14.30
N ALA A 48 4.70 -6.67 13.56
CA ALA A 48 3.91 -7.88 13.41
C ALA A 48 4.70 -9.01 12.72
N SER A 49 4.38 -10.26 13.05
CA SER A 49 4.87 -11.42 12.31
C SER A 49 4.32 -11.40 10.89
N VAL A 50 5.17 -11.73 9.91
CA VAL A 50 4.80 -11.76 8.49
C VAL A 50 5.00 -13.15 7.89
N VAL A 51 4.42 -13.37 6.72
CA VAL A 51 4.71 -14.50 5.82
C VAL A 51 5.08 -13.94 4.47
N PHE A 52 6.24 -14.33 3.92
CA PHE A 52 6.53 -14.05 2.51
C PHE A 52 5.75 -15.04 1.65
N ASP A 53 4.96 -14.51 0.69
CA ASP A 53 3.96 -15.31 -0.02
C ASP A 53 3.75 -14.80 -1.46
N ASP A 54 3.88 -15.70 -2.43
CA ASP A 54 3.77 -15.41 -3.86
C ASP A 54 2.35 -14.98 -4.30
N ARG A 55 1.35 -15.16 -3.44
CA ARG A 55 -0.01 -14.64 -3.66
C ARG A 55 -0.11 -13.12 -3.54
N VAL A 56 0.89 -12.47 -2.92
CA VAL A 56 1.04 -11.01 -2.94
C VAL A 56 1.97 -10.65 -4.08
N GLN A 57 1.42 -10.29 -5.22
CA GLN A 57 2.20 -9.96 -6.40
C GLN A 57 2.55 -8.49 -6.42
N VAL A 58 3.84 -8.20 -6.64
CA VAL A 58 4.34 -6.85 -6.94
C VAL A 58 4.98 -6.89 -8.32
N LEU A 59 4.31 -6.30 -9.30
CA LEU A 59 4.74 -6.23 -10.68
C LEU A 59 5.27 -4.84 -10.97
N ALA A 60 6.53 -4.78 -11.38
CA ALA A 60 7.28 -3.58 -11.74
C ALA A 60 8.34 -3.97 -12.79
N PRO A 61 8.81 -3.04 -13.62
CA PRO A 61 9.94 -3.30 -14.51
C PRO A 61 11.18 -3.66 -13.69
N VAL A 62 12.06 -4.49 -14.27
CA VAL A 62 13.36 -4.79 -13.65
C VAL A 62 14.24 -3.55 -13.67
N ASP A 63 14.23 -2.82 -14.79
CA ASP A 63 14.99 -1.59 -14.98
C ASP A 63 14.04 -0.40 -15.18
N ALA A 64 14.15 0.61 -14.33
CA ALA A 64 13.44 1.87 -14.42
C ALA A 64 14.25 2.89 -15.21
N GLU A 65 13.96 2.99 -16.51
CA GLU A 65 14.54 4.03 -17.39
C GLU A 65 14.15 5.45 -16.95
N ASP A 66 12.90 5.63 -16.49
CA ASP A 66 12.40 6.87 -15.89
C ASP A 66 12.13 6.62 -14.40
N SER A 67 13.08 7.05 -13.56
CA SER A 67 13.02 6.91 -12.10
C SER A 67 11.95 7.78 -11.45
N MET A 68 11.38 8.77 -12.16
CA MET A 68 10.25 9.58 -11.68
C MET A 68 8.90 8.88 -11.86
N ASN A 69 8.81 7.88 -12.76
CA ASN A 69 7.54 7.30 -13.23
C ASN A 69 7.57 5.77 -13.32
N VAL A 70 8.06 5.08 -12.30
CA VAL A 70 8.11 3.62 -12.28
C VAL A 70 6.70 3.04 -12.11
N PRO A 71 6.15 2.30 -13.08
CA PRO A 71 4.83 1.69 -12.93
C PRO A 71 4.89 0.49 -11.97
N VAL A 72 3.95 0.45 -11.04
CA VAL A 72 3.78 -0.67 -10.09
C VAL A 72 2.33 -1.13 -10.11
N LEU A 73 2.14 -2.44 -10.16
CA LEU A 73 0.86 -3.10 -9.93
C LEU A 73 1.01 -4.04 -8.74
N VAL A 74 0.17 -3.85 -7.73
CA VAL A 74 0.04 -4.75 -6.59
C VAL A 74 -1.26 -5.53 -6.74
N ASP A 75 -1.18 -6.86 -6.60
CA ASP A 75 -2.33 -7.76 -6.59
C ASP A 75 -2.21 -8.75 -5.43
N ALA A 76 -3.12 -8.63 -4.45
CA ALA A 76 -3.22 -9.55 -3.32
C ALA A 76 -4.55 -10.33 -3.34
N SER A 77 -5.25 -10.37 -4.47
CA SER A 77 -6.59 -10.97 -4.58
C SER A 77 -6.61 -12.49 -4.36
N ALA A 78 -5.47 -13.15 -4.58
CA ALA A 78 -5.30 -14.58 -4.31
C ALA A 78 -5.31 -14.93 -2.80
N LEU A 79 -5.26 -13.93 -1.90
CA LEU A 79 -5.41 -14.14 -0.45
C LEU A 79 -6.87 -14.26 0.00
N GLY A 80 -7.84 -13.88 -0.83
CA GLY A 80 -9.24 -13.74 -0.42
C GLY A 80 -9.49 -12.38 0.24
N GLU A 81 -10.06 -12.37 1.45
CA GLU A 81 -10.32 -11.13 2.17
C GLU A 81 -9.01 -10.45 2.60
N VAL A 82 -8.88 -9.16 2.25
CA VAL A 82 -7.75 -8.30 2.61
C VAL A 82 -8.30 -6.99 3.13
N SER A 83 -7.95 -6.65 4.36
CA SER A 83 -8.43 -5.43 5.04
C SER A 83 -7.57 -4.21 4.74
N LYS A 84 -6.27 -4.41 4.51
CA LYS A 84 -5.29 -3.34 4.27
C LYS A 84 -4.13 -3.83 3.41
N ILE A 85 -3.62 -2.98 2.53
CA ILE A 85 -2.34 -3.15 1.85
C ILE A 85 -1.46 -1.94 2.15
N VAL A 86 -0.21 -2.17 2.53
CA VAL A 86 0.82 -1.13 2.68
C VAL A 86 1.89 -1.36 1.63
N VAL A 87 2.14 -0.36 0.80
CA VAL A 87 3.19 -0.40 -0.23
C VAL A 87 4.34 0.51 0.20
N PHE A 88 5.57 0.03 0.03
CA PHE A 88 6.77 0.79 0.39
C PHE A 88 7.96 0.43 -0.49
N ALA A 89 8.89 1.38 -0.62
CA ALA A 89 10.19 1.22 -1.28
C ALA A 89 11.30 1.38 -0.23
N GLU A 90 12.06 0.32 -0.01
CA GLU A 90 12.93 0.21 1.17
C GLU A 90 14.16 1.14 1.17
N LEU A 91 14.65 1.55 0.01
CA LEU A 91 15.85 2.39 -0.11
C LEU A 91 15.53 3.80 -0.62
N ASN A 92 14.25 4.15 -0.67
CA ASN A 92 13.83 5.53 -0.87
C ASN A 92 13.97 6.33 0.44
N PRO A 93 14.33 7.63 0.40
CA PRO A 93 14.37 8.46 1.60
C PRO A 93 13.04 8.53 2.34
N ILE A 94 11.93 8.48 1.59
CA ILE A 94 10.57 8.33 2.11
C ILE A 94 10.10 6.94 1.69
N HIS A 95 10.01 6.04 2.67
CA HIS A 95 9.82 4.61 2.42
C HIS A 95 8.38 4.26 2.04
N LYS A 96 7.41 4.78 2.78
CA LYS A 96 5.99 4.46 2.61
C LYS A 96 5.44 5.15 1.38
N VAL A 97 4.78 4.40 0.51
CA VAL A 97 4.26 4.90 -0.77
C VAL A 97 2.76 5.14 -0.68
N LEU A 98 1.99 4.13 -0.24
CA LEU A 98 0.55 4.23 -0.08
C LEU A 98 0.01 3.17 0.89
N GLU A 99 -1.18 3.42 1.40
CA GLU A 99 -2.04 2.42 2.02
C GLU A 99 -3.36 2.30 1.24
N LEU A 100 -3.79 1.07 0.96
CA LEU A 100 -5.10 0.77 0.39
C LEU A 100 -5.95 0.03 1.44
N GLU A 101 -7.15 0.52 1.71
CA GLU A 101 -8.21 -0.25 2.35
C GLU A 101 -9.20 -0.69 1.27
N PRO A 102 -9.18 -1.97 0.85
CA PRO A 102 -9.99 -2.42 -0.27
C PRO A 102 -11.48 -2.30 0.00
N LEU A 103 -11.95 -2.61 1.21
CA LEU A 103 -13.37 -2.63 1.59
C LEU A 103 -14.21 -3.51 0.64
N GLN A 104 -14.86 -2.91 -0.36
CA GLN A 104 -15.62 -3.63 -1.38
C GLN A 104 -14.81 -3.85 -2.67
N ALA A 105 -13.75 -3.07 -2.90
CA ALA A 105 -12.84 -3.24 -4.03
C ALA A 105 -12.05 -4.54 -3.94
N LYS A 106 -11.57 -5.01 -5.09
CA LYS A 106 -10.53 -6.04 -5.10
C LYS A 106 -9.25 -5.45 -4.50
N PRO A 107 -8.44 -6.25 -3.79
CA PRO A 107 -7.16 -5.82 -3.23
C PRO A 107 -6.08 -5.71 -4.31
N ILE A 108 -6.33 -4.84 -5.29
CA ILE A 108 -5.52 -4.59 -6.48
C ILE A 108 -5.40 -3.08 -6.66
N ILE A 109 -4.17 -2.58 -6.82
CA ILE A 109 -3.89 -1.16 -7.07
C ILE A 109 -2.74 -1.01 -8.06
N GLY A 110 -2.99 -0.26 -9.14
CA GLY A 110 -1.98 0.16 -10.10
C GLY A 110 -1.64 1.64 -9.92
N PHE A 111 -0.35 1.96 -9.86
CA PHE A 111 0.15 3.32 -9.62
C PHE A 111 1.54 3.51 -10.23
N ARG A 112 2.11 4.71 -10.05
CA ARG A 112 3.51 4.99 -10.38
C ARG A 112 4.22 5.59 -9.18
N ILE A 113 5.50 5.27 -9.04
CA ILE A 113 6.36 5.80 -7.97
C ILE A 113 7.62 6.44 -8.52
N LYS A 114 8.13 7.36 -7.70
CA LYS A 114 9.49 7.89 -7.76
C LYS A 114 10.42 6.92 -7.03
N VAL A 115 11.56 6.59 -7.62
CA VAL A 115 12.61 5.76 -7.00
C VAL A 115 13.94 6.50 -7.00
N GLN A 116 14.65 6.48 -5.87
CA GLN A 116 15.91 7.23 -5.74
C GLN A 116 17.14 6.43 -6.21
N GLN A 117 17.07 5.10 -6.14
CA GLN A 117 18.11 4.14 -6.46
C GLN A 117 17.49 2.76 -6.64
N ALA A 118 18.29 1.76 -7.02
CA ALA A 118 17.87 0.37 -7.00
C ALA A 118 17.30 0.00 -5.62
N THR A 119 16.04 -0.44 -5.58
CA THR A 119 15.31 -0.63 -4.32
C THR A 119 14.38 -1.84 -4.38
N PRO A 120 14.28 -2.62 -3.30
CA PRO A 120 13.12 -3.47 -3.07
C PRO A 120 11.86 -2.60 -3.00
N VAL A 121 10.86 -2.93 -3.82
CA VAL A 121 9.49 -2.42 -3.72
C VAL A 121 8.63 -3.56 -3.20
N ARG A 122 7.89 -3.31 -2.11
CA ARG A 122 7.07 -4.31 -1.44
C ARG A 122 5.64 -3.90 -1.31
N ALA A 123 4.79 -4.92 -1.20
CA ALA A 123 3.45 -4.81 -0.69
C ALA A 123 3.30 -5.79 0.47
N ALA A 124 2.78 -5.30 1.59
CA ALA A 124 2.30 -6.11 2.70
C ALA A 124 0.77 -6.05 2.70
N ALA A 125 0.09 -7.19 2.72
CA ALA A 125 -1.36 -7.30 2.76
C ALA A 125 -1.82 -7.96 4.07
N LEU A 126 -2.69 -7.29 4.81
CA LEU A 126 -3.32 -7.82 6.03
C LEU A 126 -4.56 -8.60 5.64
N ALA A 127 -4.45 -9.93 5.64
CA ALA A 127 -5.53 -10.82 5.25
C ALA A 127 -6.60 -10.97 6.35
N GLY A 128 -7.74 -11.57 6.01
CA GLY A 128 -8.86 -11.81 6.93
C GLY A 128 -8.53 -12.72 8.13
N ASP A 129 -7.42 -13.46 8.07
CA ASP A 129 -6.89 -14.24 9.20
C ASP A 129 -6.09 -13.40 10.20
N GLY A 130 -5.95 -12.09 9.97
CA GLY A 130 -5.21 -11.15 10.82
C GLY A 130 -3.69 -11.19 10.63
N ARG A 131 -3.18 -11.88 9.61
CA ARG A 131 -1.73 -11.99 9.32
C ARG A 131 -1.32 -11.10 8.16
N TRP A 132 -0.08 -10.61 8.22
CA TRP A 132 0.56 -9.93 7.10
C TRP A 132 1.20 -10.93 6.16
N TYR A 133 0.80 -10.87 4.89
CA TYR A 133 1.45 -11.56 3.78
C TYR A 133 2.23 -10.54 2.95
N VAL A 134 3.46 -10.85 2.59
CA VAL A 134 4.39 -9.89 1.98
C VAL A 134 4.94 -10.44 0.68
N GLY A 135 4.83 -9.63 -0.36
CA GLY A 135 5.50 -9.86 -1.63
C GLY A 135 6.34 -8.65 -2.02
N GLY A 136 7.19 -8.82 -3.02
CA GLY A 136 8.03 -7.72 -3.49
C GLY A 136 8.86 -8.07 -4.70
N ARG A 137 9.48 -7.03 -5.26
CA ARG A 137 10.41 -7.13 -6.37
C ARG A 137 11.49 -6.07 -6.22
N ILE A 138 12.70 -6.39 -6.66
CA ILE A 138 13.75 -5.38 -6.82
C ILE A 138 13.50 -4.62 -8.11
N VAL A 139 13.50 -3.30 -8.03
CA VAL A 139 13.52 -2.39 -9.19
C VAL A 139 14.89 -1.76 -9.22
N ASP A 140 15.64 -1.97 -10.31
CA ASP A 140 16.86 -1.21 -10.62
C ASP A 140 16.47 0.14 -11.23
N ALA A 141 17.23 1.19 -10.95
CA ALA A 141 16.96 2.53 -11.45
C ALA A 141 18.25 3.34 -11.56
N ALA A 142 18.34 4.16 -12.62
CA ALA A 142 19.43 5.12 -12.77
C ALA A 142 19.49 6.16 -11.62
N GLY A 143 18.40 6.29 -10.85
CA GLY A 143 18.30 7.05 -9.61
C GLY A 143 17.76 8.47 -9.77
N GLY A 144 17.72 9.22 -8.66
CA GLY A 144 17.37 10.65 -8.64
C GLY A 144 15.88 10.99 -8.60
N GLY A 145 14.99 9.99 -8.64
CA GLY A 145 13.55 10.20 -8.80
C GLY A 145 12.86 10.98 -7.67
N CYS A 146 13.42 11.01 -6.46
CA CYS A 146 12.82 11.70 -5.32
C CYS A 146 13.42 13.11 -5.07
N THR A 147 14.44 13.50 -5.84
CA THR A 147 15.26 14.71 -5.63
C THR A 147 15.22 15.71 -6.78
N LEU A 148 14.34 15.50 -7.76
CA LEU A 148 14.11 16.41 -8.88
C LEU A 148 12.78 17.16 -8.67
N PRO A 149 12.69 18.45 -9.07
CA PRO A 149 11.44 19.20 -9.00
C PRO A 149 10.38 18.59 -9.93
N SER A 150 9.11 18.76 -9.59
CA SER A 150 8.00 18.43 -10.49
C SER A 150 8.02 19.33 -11.71
N ILE A 151 7.91 18.74 -12.91
CA ILE A 151 8.01 19.47 -14.19
C ILE A 151 6.81 20.39 -14.36
N GLY A 152 5.65 20.03 -13.81
CA GLY A 152 4.43 20.83 -13.87
C GLY A 152 4.50 22.14 -13.08
N SER A 153 5.21 22.19 -11.95
CA SER A 153 5.21 23.36 -11.04
C SER A 153 5.82 24.64 -11.65
N GLU A 154 6.61 24.50 -12.72
CA GLU A 154 7.29 25.63 -13.39
C GLU A 154 6.41 26.35 -14.44
N ASN A 155 5.24 25.79 -14.81
CA ASN A 155 4.41 26.32 -15.89
C ASN A 155 3.20 27.11 -15.36
N SER A 156 2.97 28.34 -15.83
CA SER A 156 1.92 29.24 -15.29
C SER A 156 0.50 28.68 -15.38
N ASP A 157 0.23 27.84 -16.39
CA ASP A 157 -1.08 27.23 -16.61
C ASP A 157 -1.33 26.06 -15.64
N TRP A 158 -0.28 25.52 -15.02
CA TRP A 158 -0.40 24.41 -14.10
C TRP A 158 -1.23 24.78 -12.88
N ALA A 159 -0.94 25.93 -12.24
CA ALA A 159 -1.70 26.36 -11.05
C ALA A 159 -3.22 26.44 -11.31
N SER A 160 -3.62 26.78 -12.54
CA SER A 160 -5.04 26.89 -12.92
C SER A 160 -5.76 25.55 -13.09
N ARG A 161 -5.02 24.45 -13.23
CA ARG A 161 -5.52 23.10 -13.52
C ARG A 161 -5.33 22.14 -12.34
N MET A 162 -4.79 22.63 -11.22
CA MET A 162 -4.44 21.81 -10.06
C MET A 162 -5.71 21.17 -9.49
N GLY A 163 -5.65 19.88 -9.19
CA GLY A 163 -6.81 19.10 -8.75
C GLY A 163 -7.70 18.58 -9.89
N GLU A 164 -7.47 18.98 -11.16
CA GLU A 164 -8.21 18.40 -12.29
C GLU A 164 -8.04 16.89 -12.33
N VAL A 165 -9.17 16.18 -12.33
CA VAL A 165 -9.19 14.72 -12.45
C VAL A 165 -9.68 14.34 -13.84
N ALA A 166 -8.93 13.46 -14.50
CA ALA A 166 -9.34 12.84 -15.75
C ALA A 166 -9.23 11.32 -15.64
N GLY A 167 -10.20 10.59 -16.17
CA GLY A 167 -10.19 9.14 -16.02
C GLY A 167 -11.28 8.46 -16.83
N ARG A 168 -11.33 7.15 -16.69
CA ARG A 168 -12.32 6.31 -17.35
C ARG A 168 -12.70 5.14 -16.48
N LEU A 169 -13.97 4.79 -16.58
CA LEU A 169 -14.60 3.67 -15.93
C LEU A 169 -14.99 2.63 -16.99
N TRP A 170 -14.40 1.43 -16.91
CA TRP A 170 -14.73 0.31 -17.80
C TRP A 170 -15.48 -0.75 -17.02
N SER A 171 -16.68 -1.09 -17.46
CA SER A 171 -17.49 -2.13 -16.83
C SER A 171 -17.49 -3.40 -17.67
N ASN A 172 -17.35 -4.54 -17.00
CA ASN A 172 -17.69 -5.87 -17.52
C ASN A 172 -18.86 -6.45 -16.71
N GLN A 173 -19.24 -7.71 -16.92
CA GLN A 173 -20.43 -8.29 -16.27
C GLN A 173 -20.38 -8.19 -14.73
N ASP A 174 -19.22 -8.47 -14.12
CA ASP A 174 -19.11 -8.64 -12.66
C ASP A 174 -18.31 -7.53 -11.95
N SER A 175 -17.60 -6.69 -12.70
CA SER A 175 -16.67 -5.71 -12.14
C SER A 175 -16.58 -4.45 -12.97
N THR A 176 -16.07 -3.40 -12.33
CA THR A 176 -15.75 -2.14 -12.97
C THR A 176 -14.31 -1.77 -12.66
N ARG A 177 -13.50 -1.49 -13.69
CA ARG A 177 -12.15 -0.96 -13.54
C ARG A 177 -12.18 0.56 -13.66
N LEU A 178 -11.66 1.27 -12.66
CA LEU A 178 -11.42 2.71 -12.71
C LEU A 178 -9.94 2.95 -13.00
N ARG A 179 -9.62 3.76 -14.00
CA ARG A 179 -8.29 4.37 -14.14
C ARG A 179 -8.45 5.87 -14.20
N MET A 180 -7.79 6.57 -13.29
CA MET A 180 -7.82 8.02 -13.24
C MET A 180 -6.43 8.60 -13.14
N ARG A 181 -6.32 9.88 -13.47
CA ARG A 181 -5.16 10.72 -13.30
C ARG A 181 -5.61 11.98 -12.59
N VAL A 182 -4.92 12.35 -11.52
CA VAL A 182 -5.12 13.63 -10.84
C VAL A 182 -3.99 14.55 -11.23
N MET A 183 -4.30 15.79 -11.59
CA MET A 183 -3.29 16.82 -11.80
C MET A 183 -2.79 17.30 -10.43
N HIS A 184 -1.56 16.91 -10.06
CA HIS A 184 -0.96 17.22 -8.76
C HIS A 184 0.57 17.04 -8.83
N PRO A 185 1.40 17.88 -8.16
CA PRO A 185 2.86 17.82 -8.38
C PRO A 185 3.49 16.65 -7.62
N MET A 186 2.91 16.28 -6.48
CA MET A 186 3.44 15.24 -5.58
C MET A 186 4.89 15.54 -5.16
N ASP A 187 5.14 16.76 -4.71
CA ASP A 187 6.45 17.20 -4.29
C ASP A 187 6.84 16.51 -2.98
N THR A 188 8.07 16.00 -2.93
CA THR A 188 8.55 15.17 -1.81
C THR A 188 9.03 15.97 -0.60
N GLY A 189 9.22 17.27 -0.75
CA GLY A 189 9.87 18.10 0.27
C GLY A 189 11.39 17.89 0.38
N LEU A 190 11.99 17.03 -0.46
CA LEU A 190 13.43 16.74 -0.43
C LEU A 190 14.25 17.69 -1.31
N VAL A 191 13.60 18.44 -2.19
CA VAL A 191 14.24 19.45 -3.03
C VAL A 191 14.37 20.75 -2.22
N PRO A 192 15.57 21.35 -2.08
CA PRO A 192 15.76 22.58 -1.32
C PRO A 192 14.81 23.70 -1.75
N GLY A 193 14.05 24.24 -0.80
CA GLY A 193 13.11 25.33 -1.04
C GLY A 193 11.73 24.92 -1.57
N ILE A 194 11.50 23.63 -1.84
CA ILE A 194 10.18 23.11 -2.24
C ILE A 194 9.62 22.28 -1.07
N PRO A 195 8.50 22.70 -0.45
CA PRO A 195 7.88 21.94 0.64
C PRO A 195 7.23 20.65 0.13
N ALA A 196 6.97 19.70 1.04
CA ALA A 196 6.20 18.51 0.70
C ALA A 196 4.76 18.90 0.34
N PHE A 197 4.29 18.46 -0.84
CA PHE A 197 2.96 18.78 -1.34
C PHE A 197 2.41 17.61 -2.15
N TYR A 198 1.55 16.80 -1.53
CA TYR A 198 1.07 15.52 -2.07
C TYR A 198 -0.42 15.30 -1.77
N ILE A 199 -1.10 14.55 -2.62
CA ILE A 199 -2.46 14.05 -2.34
C ILE A 199 -2.36 13.18 -1.10
N ASP A 200 -3.10 13.49 -0.04
CA ASP A 200 -3.01 12.79 1.24
C ASP A 200 -3.92 11.57 1.26
N HIS A 201 -5.19 11.74 0.86
CA HIS A 201 -6.16 10.66 0.85
C HIS A 201 -7.19 10.79 -0.27
N LEU A 202 -7.75 9.64 -0.67
CA LEU A 202 -8.86 9.50 -1.60
C LEU A 202 -9.82 8.43 -1.10
N GLU A 203 -11.12 8.72 -1.14
CA GLU A 203 -12.21 7.77 -0.95
C GLU A 203 -12.96 7.56 -2.27
N PHE A 204 -13.32 6.32 -2.53
CA PHE A 204 -14.08 5.92 -3.71
C PHE A 204 -15.48 5.51 -3.26
N HIS A 205 -16.51 6.13 -3.80
CA HIS A 205 -17.90 5.90 -3.41
C HIS A 205 -18.72 5.38 -4.58
N ASP A 206 -19.77 4.62 -4.28
CA ASP A 206 -20.80 4.28 -5.25
C ASP A 206 -21.84 5.40 -5.43
N ALA A 207 -22.89 5.12 -6.20
CA ALA A 207 -23.98 6.07 -6.46
C ALA A 207 -24.82 6.41 -5.21
N ASN A 208 -24.81 5.55 -4.19
CA ASN A 208 -25.55 5.73 -2.94
C ASN A 208 -24.70 6.42 -1.85
N GLY A 209 -23.41 6.65 -2.13
CA GLY A 209 -22.45 7.22 -1.19
C GLY A 209 -21.73 6.17 -0.32
N GLU A 210 -21.95 4.87 -0.55
CA GLU A 210 -21.23 3.83 0.15
C GLU A 210 -19.76 3.81 -0.27
N ILE A 211 -18.86 3.68 0.70
CA ILE A 211 -17.42 3.63 0.44
C ILE A 211 -17.06 2.26 -0.14
N LEU A 212 -16.50 2.31 -1.34
CA LEU A 212 -15.97 1.17 -2.08
C LEU A 212 -14.53 0.86 -1.70
N SER A 213 -13.70 1.88 -1.44
CA SER A 213 -12.30 1.74 -1.03
C SER A 213 -11.76 3.07 -0.48
N ARG A 214 -10.69 3.01 0.31
CA ARG A 214 -9.89 4.18 0.73
C ARG A 214 -8.43 4.01 0.33
N LEU A 215 -7.79 5.12 0.01
CA LEU A 215 -6.40 5.18 -0.37
C LEU A 215 -5.74 6.34 0.36
N SER A 216 -4.70 6.06 1.15
CA SER A 216 -3.78 7.08 1.67
C SER A 216 -2.55 7.07 0.79
N LEU A 217 -2.14 8.24 0.30
CA LEU A 217 -1.00 8.40 -0.59
C LEU A 217 0.09 9.19 0.12
N HIS A 218 1.33 8.96 -0.30
CA HIS A 218 2.50 9.64 0.24
C HIS A 218 3.34 10.24 -0.90
N GLU A 219 4.30 11.05 -0.49
CA GLU A 219 5.26 11.79 -1.32
C GLU A 219 5.90 10.97 -2.47
N PRO A 220 6.26 9.68 -2.29
CA PRO A 220 6.92 8.92 -3.35
C PRO A 220 6.03 8.60 -4.56
N VAL A 221 4.71 8.78 -4.48
CA VAL A 221 3.84 8.60 -5.64
C VAL A 221 4.22 9.61 -6.73
N SER A 222 4.26 9.17 -7.98
CA SER A 222 4.71 10.01 -9.10
C SER A 222 3.82 11.24 -9.30
N GLU A 223 4.42 12.29 -9.88
CA GLU A 223 3.69 13.48 -10.35
C GLU A 223 2.52 13.07 -11.25
N ASN A 224 1.43 13.84 -11.20
CA ASN A 224 0.18 13.56 -11.88
C ASN A 224 -0.31 12.11 -11.62
N PRO A 225 -0.61 11.74 -10.36
CA PRO A 225 -0.85 10.35 -9.97
C PRO A 225 -1.83 9.64 -10.89
N VAL A 226 -1.38 8.56 -11.52
CA VAL A 226 -2.25 7.64 -12.28
C VAL A 226 -2.59 6.48 -11.37
N LEU A 227 -3.87 6.28 -11.09
CA LEU A 227 -4.36 5.26 -10.17
C LEU A 227 -5.32 4.32 -10.91
N THR A 228 -5.18 3.01 -10.68
CA THR A 228 -6.06 1.98 -11.24
C THR A 228 -6.60 1.09 -10.15
N LEU A 229 -7.93 1.01 -10.01
CA LEU A 229 -8.62 0.15 -9.05
C LEU A 229 -9.61 -0.77 -9.76
N ASP A 230 -9.75 -1.98 -9.23
CA ASP A 230 -10.79 -2.92 -9.62
C ASP A 230 -11.90 -2.95 -8.56
N LEU A 231 -13.07 -2.48 -8.94
CA LEU A 231 -14.23 -2.31 -8.09
C LEU A 231 -15.30 -3.35 -8.44
N PRO A 232 -16.26 -3.63 -7.53
CA PRO A 232 -17.48 -4.34 -7.90
C PRO A 232 -18.18 -3.67 -9.07
N ARG A 233 -19.08 -4.38 -9.75
CA ARG A 233 -19.88 -3.77 -10.80
C ARG A 233 -20.64 -2.56 -10.24
N ARG A 234 -20.33 -1.38 -10.79
CA ARG A 234 -20.94 -0.09 -10.46
C ARG A 234 -21.19 0.72 -11.72
N ASP A 235 -22.30 1.44 -11.73
CA ASP A 235 -22.73 2.31 -12.83
C ASP A 235 -22.30 3.78 -12.64
N SER A 236 -21.74 4.11 -11.48
CA SER A 236 -20.95 5.31 -11.28
C SER A 236 -19.98 5.12 -10.12
N VAL A 237 -18.87 5.85 -10.17
CA VAL A 237 -17.93 5.96 -9.05
C VAL A 237 -17.64 7.43 -8.81
N THR A 238 -17.82 7.88 -7.58
CA THR A 238 -17.43 9.22 -7.14
C THR A 238 -16.12 9.10 -6.36
N VAL A 239 -15.17 9.98 -6.65
CA VAL A 239 -13.89 10.06 -5.95
C VAL A 239 -13.86 11.38 -5.21
N VAL A 240 -13.59 11.34 -3.92
CA VAL A 240 -13.43 12.52 -3.07
C VAL A 240 -12.14 12.39 -2.26
N GLY A 241 -11.50 13.50 -1.92
CA GLY A 241 -10.32 13.51 -1.09
C GLY A 241 -9.67 14.88 -1.06
N ALA A 242 -8.44 14.93 -0.56
CA ALA A 242 -7.67 16.17 -0.49
C ALA A 242 -6.17 15.92 -0.50
N ASP A 243 -5.42 16.98 -0.81
CA ASP A 243 -3.99 17.04 -0.55
C ASP A 243 -3.67 17.43 0.90
N ASN A 244 -2.38 17.39 1.26
CA ASN A 244 -1.89 17.72 2.59
C ASN A 244 -2.02 19.20 2.97
N ASN A 245 -2.49 20.07 2.06
CA ASN A 245 -2.85 21.47 2.32
C ASN A 245 -4.38 21.68 2.38
N GLY A 246 -5.17 20.62 2.17
CA GLY A 246 -6.62 20.66 2.19
C GLY A 246 -7.29 21.07 0.87
N ASN A 247 -6.55 21.16 -0.25
CA ASN A 247 -7.20 21.40 -1.53
C ASN A 247 -7.96 20.13 -1.97
N PRO A 248 -9.22 20.26 -2.40
CA PRO A 248 -10.05 19.10 -2.68
C PRO A 248 -9.70 18.42 -4.00
N VAL A 249 -9.83 17.10 -4.01
CA VAL A 249 -9.90 16.27 -5.22
C VAL A 249 -11.32 15.73 -5.30
N ASN A 250 -12.05 16.06 -6.37
CA ASN A 250 -13.42 15.57 -6.57
C ASN A 250 -13.66 15.23 -8.04
N ALA A 251 -14.21 14.05 -8.30
CA ALA A 251 -14.60 13.63 -9.63
C ALA A 251 -15.71 12.58 -9.61
N ARG A 252 -16.59 12.61 -10.61
CA ARG A 252 -17.55 11.55 -10.85
C ARG A 252 -17.31 10.88 -12.19
N PHE A 253 -17.27 9.55 -12.18
CA PHE A 253 -17.10 8.73 -13.37
C PHE A 253 -18.35 7.91 -13.68
N LEU A 254 -18.72 7.89 -14.96
CA LEU A 254 -19.76 7.05 -15.51
C LEU A 254 -19.15 6.08 -16.54
N PRO A 255 -19.68 4.84 -16.69
CA PRO A 255 -19.24 3.92 -17.72
C PRO A 255 -19.31 4.57 -19.11
N GLY A 256 -18.20 4.54 -19.84
CA GLY A 256 -18.17 4.92 -21.25
C GLY A 256 -18.29 6.42 -21.60
N LYS A 257 -18.35 7.35 -20.62
CA LYS A 257 -18.33 8.80 -20.89
C LYS A 257 -17.03 9.48 -20.44
N HIS A 258 -16.55 10.40 -21.27
CA HIS A 258 -15.62 11.47 -20.91
C HIS A 258 -16.45 12.64 -20.41
N GLU A 259 -16.30 13.05 -19.15
CA GLU A 259 -16.81 14.35 -18.71
C GLU A 259 -15.80 14.93 -17.70
N VAL A 260 -15.13 16.00 -18.13
CA VAL A 260 -14.47 16.95 -17.22
C VAL A 260 -15.61 17.73 -16.61
N GLU A 261 -15.94 17.48 -15.35
CA GLU A 261 -16.87 18.34 -14.62
C GLU A 261 -16.17 19.69 -14.43
N LYS A 262 -16.77 20.73 -15.01
CA LYS A 262 -16.26 22.11 -14.98
C LYS A 262 -16.56 22.78 -13.65
#